data_AF-A0A7V6GKL4-F1
#
_entry.id   AF-A0A7V6GKL4-F1
#
_cell.length_a   1.000
_cell.length_b   1.000
_cell.length_c   1.000
_cell.angle_alpha   90.00
_cell.angle_beta   90.00
_cell.angle_gamma   90.00
#
_symmetry.space_group_name_H-M   'P 1'
#
loop_
_entity.id
_entity.type
_entity.pdbx_description
1 polymer ?
#
loop_
_entity_poly.entity_id
_entity_poly.type
_entity_poly.pdbx_seq_one_letter_code
_entity_poly.pdbx_strand_id
1 'polypeptide(L)'
;MMKKTLIILSVTAIILAALLSIGCSKSKLSGTFEGTLPCADCPGIQTLITINSDGTFHMEETYLESDVETMISDGKWVLDKDVITFTVDDYNFEYKVISDKEIKWAPDGEEITGTDLNWSLFKK
;
A
#
# COMPACT_ATOMS: atom_id res chain seq x y z
N MET A 1 -33.97 34.93 -50.85
CA MET A 1 -32.60 34.36 -50.82
C MET A 1 -32.40 33.61 -49.52
N MET A 2 -32.34 32.28 -49.60
CA MET A 2 -32.12 31.37 -48.48
C MET A 2 -30.62 31.29 -48.19
N LYS A 3 -30.22 31.46 -46.92
CA LYS A 3 -28.97 30.89 -46.41
C LYS A 3 -29.33 30.00 -45.24
N LYS A 4 -29.53 28.71 -45.54
CA LYS A 4 -29.49 27.61 -44.57
C LYS A 4 -28.01 27.41 -44.21
N THR A 5 -27.66 27.53 -42.94
CA THR A 5 -26.35 27.11 -42.40
C THR A 5 -26.62 26.60 -40.98
N LEU A 6 -26.97 25.32 -40.87
CA LEU A 6 -26.09 24.19 -40.52
C LEU A 6 -25.80 24.13 -39.01
N ILE A 7 -26.51 23.21 -38.36
CA ILE A 7 -26.30 22.73 -37.00
C ILE A 7 -24.88 22.17 -36.89
N ILE A 8 -24.08 22.65 -35.94
CA ILE A 8 -22.99 21.87 -35.35
C ILE A 8 -23.16 21.96 -33.84
N LEU A 9 -23.80 20.94 -33.25
CA LEU A 9 -23.56 20.54 -31.88
C LEU A 9 -22.07 20.18 -31.77
N SER A 10 -21.22 21.11 -31.36
CA SER A 10 -19.90 20.75 -30.82
C SER A 10 -19.99 20.77 -29.31
N VAL A 11 -20.67 19.75 -28.76
CA VAL A 11 -20.36 19.22 -27.44
C VAL A 11 -18.92 18.73 -27.53
N THR A 12 -17.97 19.65 -27.46
CA THR A 12 -16.53 19.34 -27.42
C THR A 12 -16.16 19.30 -25.95
N ALA A 13 -16.30 18.09 -25.41
CA ALA A 13 -15.57 17.59 -24.25
C ALA A 13 -15.73 18.40 -22.95
N ILE A 14 -16.94 18.37 -22.38
CA ILE A 14 -17.00 18.14 -20.93
C ILE A 14 -16.53 16.68 -20.74
N ILE A 15 -15.51 16.52 -19.88
CA ILE A 15 -14.88 15.26 -19.42
C ILE A 15 -13.70 14.78 -20.28
N LEU A 16 -12.49 15.20 -19.93
CA LEU A 16 -11.46 14.27 -19.42
C LEU A 16 -10.33 15.01 -18.71
N ALA A 17 -10.67 15.90 -17.77
CA ALA A 17 -9.88 15.96 -16.55
C ALA A 17 -10.59 15.05 -15.54
N ALA A 18 -10.68 13.76 -15.87
CA ALA A 18 -10.42 12.81 -14.82
C ALA A 18 -8.99 13.15 -14.40
N LEU A 19 -8.87 13.99 -13.37
CA LEU A 19 -7.74 13.90 -12.46
C LEU A 19 -7.59 12.41 -12.27
N LEU A 20 -6.55 11.86 -12.88
CA LEU A 20 -6.22 10.46 -12.74
C LEU A 20 -6.19 10.26 -11.24
N SER A 21 -7.22 9.63 -10.70
CA SER A 21 -7.16 9.03 -9.39
C SER A 21 -6.20 7.87 -9.56
N ILE A 22 -4.91 8.21 -9.65
CA ILE A 22 -3.79 7.36 -9.28
C ILE A 22 -3.83 7.27 -7.75
N GLY A 23 -5.01 6.95 -7.21
CA GLY A 23 -5.16 6.44 -5.87
C GLY A 23 -5.00 4.94 -5.98
N CYS A 24 -4.22 4.36 -5.07
CA CYS A 24 -4.23 2.92 -4.96
C CYS A 24 -5.67 2.49 -4.63
N SER A 25 -6.23 1.55 -5.39
CA SER A 25 -7.55 1.01 -5.08
C SER A 25 -7.38 -0.14 -4.10
N LYS A 26 -8.15 -0.13 -3.01
CA LYS A 26 -8.15 -1.15 -1.94
C LYS A 26 -8.13 -2.58 -2.49
N SER A 27 -8.87 -2.86 -3.56
CA SER A 27 -8.96 -4.19 -4.17
C SER A 27 -7.62 -4.68 -4.76
N LYS A 28 -6.82 -3.78 -5.33
CA LYS A 28 -5.52 -4.11 -5.94
C LYS A 28 -4.47 -4.50 -4.93
N LEU A 29 -4.61 -4.07 -3.67
CA LEU A 29 -3.66 -4.38 -2.61
C LEU A 29 -3.83 -5.79 -2.06
N SER A 30 -5.01 -6.40 -2.17
CA SER A 30 -5.23 -7.76 -1.66
C SER A 30 -4.16 -8.73 -2.15
N GLY A 31 -3.63 -9.54 -1.24
CA GLY A 31 -2.54 -10.48 -1.50
C GLY A 31 -1.47 -10.46 -0.42
N THR A 32 -0.43 -11.28 -0.60
CA THR A 32 0.68 -11.40 0.35
C THR A 32 1.89 -10.62 -0.15
N PHE A 33 2.40 -9.73 0.70
CA PHE A 33 3.68 -9.05 0.52
C PHE A 33 4.73 -9.69 1.41
N GLU A 34 5.95 -9.80 0.91
CA GLU A 34 7.09 -10.37 1.62
C GLU A 34 8.35 -9.52 1.44
N GLY A 35 9.18 -9.48 2.47
CA GLY A 35 10.51 -8.89 2.41
C GLY A 35 11.29 -9.17 3.69
N THR A 36 12.56 -8.80 3.69
CA THR A 36 13.39 -8.79 4.90
C THR A 36 13.61 -7.33 5.31
N LEU A 37 12.98 -6.93 6.40
CA LEU A 37 13.10 -5.57 6.94
C LEU A 37 14.36 -5.46 7.82
N PRO A 38 14.93 -4.24 7.94
CA PRO A 38 16.12 -4.01 8.75
C PRO A 38 15.81 -4.21 10.23
N CYS A 39 16.79 -4.75 10.94
CA CYS A 39 16.73 -5.03 12.37
C CYS A 39 17.93 -4.37 13.04
N ALA A 40 17.74 -3.82 14.24
CA ALA A 40 18.79 -3.05 14.91
C ALA A 40 19.93 -3.93 15.43
N ASP A 41 19.61 -5.14 15.86
CA ASP A 41 20.47 -6.08 16.58
C ASP A 41 20.39 -7.52 16.03
N CYS A 42 19.75 -7.71 14.88
CA CYS A 42 19.68 -8.98 14.17
C CYS A 42 19.92 -8.78 12.65
N PRO A 43 20.23 -9.85 11.89
CA PRO A 43 20.46 -9.74 10.44
C PRO A 43 19.28 -9.17 9.64
N GLY A 44 18.07 -9.30 10.17
CA GLY A 44 16.84 -8.79 9.58
C GLY A 44 15.60 -9.48 10.14
N ILE A 45 14.43 -8.95 9.81
CA ILE A 45 13.13 -9.55 10.14
C ILE A 45 12.51 -10.00 8.82
N GLN A 46 12.33 -11.31 8.62
CA GLN A 46 11.51 -11.80 7.51
C GLN A 46 10.06 -11.50 7.84
N THR A 47 9.42 -10.67 7.02
CA THR A 47 8.05 -10.21 7.21
C THR A 47 7.19 -10.69 6.06
N LEU A 48 6.09 -11.36 6.38
CA LEU A 48 5.02 -11.68 5.45
C LEU A 48 3.74 -11.00 5.92
N ILE A 49 3.08 -10.25 5.04
CA ILE A 49 1.80 -9.63 5.34
C ILE A 49 0.77 -9.95 4.27
N THR A 50 -0.27 -10.68 4.66
CA THR A 50 -1.42 -10.99 3.82
C THR A 50 -2.52 -9.98 4.08
N ILE A 51 -2.81 -9.15 3.08
CA ILE A 51 -3.86 -8.14 3.10
C ILE A 51 -5.12 -8.75 2.46
N ASN A 52 -6.20 -8.88 3.23
CA ASN A 52 -7.46 -9.43 2.74
C ASN A 52 -8.40 -8.32 2.25
N SER A 53 -9.20 -8.63 1.23
CA SER A 53 -10.16 -7.67 0.64
C SER A 53 -11.30 -7.28 1.59
N ASP A 54 -11.55 -8.08 2.63
CA ASP A 54 -12.56 -7.84 3.67
C ASP A 54 -12.13 -6.82 4.75
N GLY A 55 -10.93 -6.25 4.62
CA GLY A 55 -10.39 -5.30 5.59
C GLY A 55 -9.65 -5.94 6.76
N THR A 56 -9.35 -7.23 6.72
CA THR A 56 -8.45 -7.91 7.66
C THR A 56 -7.04 -8.09 7.10
N PHE A 57 -6.07 -8.35 7.98
CA PHE A 57 -4.75 -8.80 7.58
C PHE A 57 -4.24 -9.89 8.53
N HIS A 58 -3.28 -10.66 8.04
CA HIS A 58 -2.47 -11.60 8.81
C HIS A 58 -0.99 -11.29 8.54
N MET A 59 -0.20 -11.14 9.59
CA MET A 59 1.22 -10.85 9.50
C MET A 59 2.05 -11.86 10.30
N GLU A 60 3.14 -12.31 9.70
CA GLU A 60 4.14 -13.17 10.30
C GLU A 60 5.50 -12.46 10.27
N GLU A 61 6.18 -12.44 11.41
CA GLU A 61 7.51 -11.83 11.55
C GLU A 61 8.48 -12.83 12.19
N THR A 62 9.51 -13.20 11.44
CA THR A 62 10.58 -14.08 11.91
C THR A 62 11.89 -13.30 12.02
N TYR A 63 12.38 -13.16 13.25
CA TYR A 63 13.67 -12.56 13.53
C TYR A 63 14.78 -13.54 13.13
N LEU A 64 15.59 -13.16 12.15
CA LEU A 64 16.61 -14.06 11.61
C LEU A 64 17.70 -14.34 12.66
N GLU A 65 18.16 -15.60 12.70
CA GLU A 65 19.17 -16.07 13.65
C GLU A 65 18.80 -15.85 15.14
N SER A 66 17.49 -15.80 15.43
CA SER A 66 16.94 -15.69 16.77
C SER A 66 16.23 -16.98 17.19
N ASP A 67 16.25 -17.27 18.49
CA ASP A 67 15.47 -18.37 19.11
C ASP A 67 14.01 -17.93 19.41
N VAL A 68 13.65 -16.70 19.07
CA VAL A 68 12.28 -16.18 19.24
C VAL A 68 11.35 -16.84 18.22
N GLU A 69 10.23 -17.36 18.71
CA GLU A 69 9.17 -17.91 17.84
C GLU A 69 8.63 -16.82 16.90
N THR A 70 8.20 -17.22 15.71
CA THR A 70 7.55 -16.32 14.75
C THR A 70 6.42 -15.56 15.42
N MET A 71 6.50 -14.23 15.35
CA MET A 71 5.46 -13.36 15.87
C MET A 71 4.31 -13.31 14.86
N ILE A 72 3.09 -13.46 15.36
CA ILE A 72 1.87 -13.45 14.55
C ILE A 72 1.02 -12.26 14.99
N SER A 73 0.53 -11.50 14.01
CA SER A 73 -0.38 -10.38 14.21
C SER A 73 -1.57 -10.46 13.26
N ASP A 74 -2.77 -10.50 13.82
CA ASP A 74 -4.03 -10.46 13.09
C ASP A 74 -4.79 -9.18 13.43
N GLY A 75 -5.35 -8.53 12.43
CA GLY A 75 -5.99 -7.25 12.67
C GLY A 75 -6.81 -6.70 11.52
N LYS A 76 -7.01 -5.39 11.55
CA LYS A 76 -7.76 -4.64 10.54
C LYS A 76 -6.84 -3.70 9.78
N TRP A 77 -7.26 -3.33 8.58
CA TRP A 77 -6.55 -2.33 7.79
C TRP A 77 -7.47 -1.37 7.05
N VAL A 78 -6.98 -0.14 6.90
CA VAL A 78 -7.59 0.93 6.12
C VAL A 78 -6.55 1.50 5.16
N LEU A 79 -7.03 2.08 4.06
CA LEU A 79 -6.21 2.81 3.09
C LEU A 79 -6.73 4.24 3.04
N ASP A 80 -5.88 5.20 3.38
CA ASP A 80 -6.09 6.62 3.10
C ASP A 80 -5.04 7.08 2.09
N LYS A 81 -5.50 7.51 0.91
CA LYS A 81 -4.65 7.83 -0.26
C LYS A 81 -3.69 6.69 -0.61
N ASP A 82 -2.43 6.83 -0.23
CA ASP A 82 -1.32 5.90 -0.46
C ASP A 82 -0.75 5.35 0.85
N VAL A 83 -1.40 5.57 2.00
CA VAL A 83 -0.97 5.04 3.30
C VAL A 83 -1.94 3.96 3.77
N ILE A 84 -1.41 2.77 4.01
CA ILE A 84 -2.10 1.68 4.68
C ILE A 84 -1.83 1.81 6.17
N THR A 85 -2.88 1.85 6.98
CA THR A 85 -2.77 1.72 8.43
C THR A 85 -3.30 0.35 8.83
N PHE A 86 -2.46 -0.43 9.49
CA PHE A 86 -2.80 -1.70 10.12
C PHE A 86 -3.03 -1.47 11.61
N THR A 87 -4.05 -2.12 12.17
CA THR A 87 -4.43 -2.00 13.58
C THR A 87 -4.52 -3.39 14.20
N VAL A 88 -3.79 -3.59 15.31
CA VAL A 88 -3.84 -4.78 16.18
C VAL A 88 -4.07 -4.28 17.61
N ASP A 89 -5.19 -4.64 18.22
CA ASP A 89 -5.61 -4.09 19.51
C ASP A 89 -5.54 -2.55 19.52
N ASP A 90 -4.71 -1.96 20.39
CA ASP A 90 -4.50 -0.51 20.52
C ASP A 90 -3.25 0.00 19.76
N TYR A 91 -2.58 -0.87 19.00
CA TYR A 91 -1.37 -0.55 18.25
C TYR A 91 -1.65 -0.36 16.76
N ASN A 92 -1.06 0.68 16.19
CA ASN A 92 -1.12 0.98 14.76
C ASN A 92 0.27 0.99 14.16
N PHE A 93 0.35 0.60 12.90
CA PHE A 93 1.53 0.77 12.09
C PHE A 93 1.19 0.99 10.62
N GLU A 94 2.08 1.69 9.92
CA GLU A 94 1.79 2.18 8.58
C GLU A 94 2.79 1.74 7.53
N TYR A 95 2.26 1.50 6.33
CA TYR A 95 3.03 1.29 5.12
C TYR A 95 2.55 2.24 4.03
N LYS A 96 3.48 2.83 3.29
CA LYS A 96 3.17 3.59 2.08
C LYS A 96 3.12 2.67 0.87
N VAL A 97 2.10 2.84 0.05
CA VAL A 97 1.92 2.15 -1.21
C VAL A 97 2.79 2.82 -2.27
N ILE A 98 3.78 2.08 -2.77
CA ILE A 98 4.61 2.51 -3.89
C ILE A 98 3.97 2.07 -5.21
N SER A 99 3.45 0.84 -5.24
CA SER A 99 2.70 0.28 -6.37
C SER A 99 1.72 -0.80 -5.90
N ASP A 100 0.98 -1.42 -6.83
CA ASP A 100 0.16 -2.60 -6.50
C ASP A 100 0.98 -3.84 -6.12
N LYS A 101 2.31 -3.78 -6.25
CA LYS A 101 3.27 -4.85 -5.97
C LYS A 101 4.31 -4.50 -4.91
N GLU A 102 4.28 -3.29 -4.37
CA GLU A 102 5.28 -2.84 -3.40
C GLU A 102 4.65 -1.90 -2.37
N ILE A 103 4.91 -2.21 -1.11
CA ILE A 103 4.61 -1.36 0.03
C ILE A 103 5.89 -1.13 0.82
N LYS A 104 6.06 0.05 1.40
CA LYS A 104 7.26 0.43 2.14
C LYS A 104 6.91 0.87 3.55
N TRP A 105 7.65 0.38 4.55
CA TRP A 105 7.46 0.79 5.94
C TRP A 105 7.53 2.31 6.06
N ALA A 106 6.51 2.89 6.68
CA ALA A 106 6.30 4.34 6.70
C ALA A 106 5.78 4.79 8.07
N PRO A 107 6.62 4.79 9.12
CA PRO A 107 6.19 5.15 10.47
C PRO A 107 5.62 6.58 10.47
N ASP A 108 4.54 6.80 11.22
CA ASP A 108 3.78 8.06 11.22
C ASP A 108 3.22 8.45 9.83
N GLY A 109 3.12 7.49 8.90
CA GLY A 109 2.64 7.69 7.54
C GLY A 109 3.65 8.29 6.56
N GLU A 110 4.90 8.50 6.98
CA GLU A 110 5.95 9.12 6.17
C GLU A 110 7.00 8.10 5.69
N GLU A 111 7.43 8.25 4.44
CA GLU A 111 8.42 7.33 3.86
C GLU A 111 9.81 7.55 4.48
N ILE A 112 10.47 6.45 4.87
CA ILE A 112 11.88 6.51 5.27
C ILE A 112 12.75 6.78 4.03
N THR A 113 13.49 7.89 4.07
CA THR A 113 14.41 8.35 3.03
C THR A 113 15.82 8.57 3.58
N GLY A 114 16.81 8.70 2.70
CA GLY A 114 18.19 8.99 3.11
C GLY A 114 18.95 7.81 3.74
N THR A 115 18.52 6.58 3.46
CA THR A 115 19.16 5.34 3.92
C THR A 115 19.28 4.35 2.77
N ASP A 116 20.32 3.50 2.82
CA ASP A 116 20.53 2.39 1.88
C ASP A 116 19.82 1.10 2.32
N LEU A 117 19.12 1.16 3.47
CA LEU A 117 18.37 0.02 4.00
C LEU A 117 17.08 -0.22 3.19
N ASN A 118 16.76 -1.49 2.98
CA ASN A 118 15.54 -1.90 2.31
C ASN A 118 14.36 -1.93 3.29
N TRP A 119 13.41 -1.03 3.13
CA TRP A 119 12.17 -0.98 3.92
C TRP A 119 10.94 -1.49 3.13
N SER A 120 11.15 -2.09 1.97
CA SER A 120 10.08 -2.54 1.07
C SER A 120 9.70 -4.01 1.30
N LEU A 121 8.39 -4.26 1.24
CA LEU A 121 7.80 -5.57 1.05
C LEU A 121 7.20 -5.65 -0.36
N PHE A 122 7.42 -6.78 -1.03
CA PHE A 122 7.00 -7.01 -2.41
C PHE A 122 5.92 -8.07 -2.47
N LYS A 123 4.91 -7.84 -3.32
CA LYS A 123 3.83 -8.81 -3.54
C LYS A 123 4.38 -10.07 -4.22
N LYS A 124 3.97 -11.24 -3.71
CA LYS A 124 4.26 -12.55 -4.31
C LYS A 124 3.67 -12.72 -5.71
#